data_AF-A0A637XSF6-F1
#
_entry.id   AF-A0A637XSF6-F1
#
_cell.length_a   1.000
_cell.length_b   1.000
_cell.length_c   1.000
_cell.angle_alpha   90.00
_cell.angle_beta   90.00
_cell.angle_gamma   90.00
#
_symmetry.space_group_name_H-M   'P 1'
#
loop_
_entity.id
_entity.type
_entity.pdbx_description
1 polymer ?
#
loop_
_entity_poly.entity_id
_entity_poly.type
_entity_poly.pdbx_seq_one_letter_code
_entity_poly.pdbx_strand_id
1 'polypeptide(L)'
;MKNEIYIFRSINNLIGEHNELESQTIFFASPETLNDPMEGFRDIFWQGDSIAWRNLLRHYLLCLESVCTMLLIAREDYPILPEHIPVFLGVNDFPTPKYRELFSNVSANFFKSNKILTLIETLSKRTTPIRRDELSFYLNIIHPYALETINSTYQGNGLIPMNGHHIYNLDQLVENEVIENIQKCLDRGDYNEDMLRALFKSFSFTNEQMSLIYEYNKDTNIKDNNKRFILSDFVDTYIVQLEKLVYPPWYTACFMSECTNSSVWGNYGDNHTGVCLIFNTELIEKNPTINLKGITGYSVGKNDPKPKPSYGFVQHLFYQIQYINGHGEIDFFRMLGRIPLTTLNSTWHTFDKNISVCSNKMTKSIDEWRKNYWDIFYRDITVKSKD
;
A
#
# COMPACT_ATOMS: atom_id res chain seq x y z
N MET A 1 -5.12 -9.61 -42.42
CA MET A 1 -3.83 -9.96 -41.78
C MET A 1 -4.19 -10.66 -40.49
N LYS A 2 -3.62 -11.82 -40.19
CA LYS A 2 -3.91 -12.51 -38.93
C LYS A 2 -3.22 -11.75 -37.81
N ASN A 3 -3.95 -11.45 -36.74
CA ASN A 3 -3.36 -10.94 -35.51
C ASN A 3 -2.96 -12.14 -34.66
N GLU A 4 -1.79 -12.68 -34.99
CA GLU A 4 -1.17 -13.77 -34.26
C GLU A 4 -0.24 -13.18 -33.19
N ILE A 5 -0.33 -13.73 -31.99
CA ILE A 5 0.59 -13.46 -30.89
C ILE A 5 1.20 -14.77 -30.41
N TYR A 6 2.39 -14.68 -29.83
CA TYR A 6 3.24 -15.84 -29.58
C TYR A 6 3.60 -15.92 -28.11
N ILE A 7 3.58 -17.12 -27.53
CA ILE A 7 4.05 -17.34 -26.16
C ILE A 7 4.93 -18.58 -26.11
N PHE A 8 6.07 -18.44 -25.45
CA PHE A 8 7.05 -19.50 -25.30
C PHE A 8 6.82 -20.24 -23.99
N ARG A 9 6.94 -21.57 -24.03
CA ARG A 9 6.76 -22.44 -22.87
C ARG A 9 7.75 -23.60 -22.89
N SER A 10 8.22 -23.98 -21.70
CA SER A 10 8.97 -25.22 -21.51
C SER A 10 8.06 -26.43 -21.70
N ILE A 11 8.64 -27.58 -22.04
CA ILE A 11 7.92 -28.85 -22.15
C ILE A 11 7.29 -29.23 -20.80
N ASN A 12 7.99 -28.97 -19.69
CA ASN A 12 7.48 -29.27 -18.35
C ASN A 12 6.20 -28.49 -18.02
N ASN A 13 6.11 -27.21 -18.41
CA ASN A 13 4.90 -26.42 -18.17
C ASN A 13 3.74 -26.87 -19.07
N LEU A 14 4.04 -27.23 -20.33
CA LEU A 14 3.00 -27.60 -21.29
C LEU A 14 2.35 -28.95 -21.03
N ILE A 15 3.16 -29.98 -20.78
CA ILE A 15 2.69 -31.38 -20.69
C ILE A 15 3.18 -32.12 -19.44
N GLY A 16 4.01 -31.46 -18.61
CA GLY A 16 4.51 -32.00 -17.36
C GLY A 16 3.68 -31.53 -16.17
N GLU A 17 4.34 -30.89 -15.21
CA GLU A 17 3.76 -30.51 -13.91
C GLU A 17 2.50 -29.64 -13.99
N HIS A 18 2.45 -28.68 -14.92
CA HIS A 18 1.36 -27.70 -15.00
C HIS A 18 0.30 -28.05 -16.06
N ASN A 19 0.62 -28.96 -16.99
CA ASN A 19 -0.27 -29.48 -18.02
C ASN A 19 -1.07 -28.39 -18.80
N GLU A 20 -0.46 -27.22 -19.02
CA GLU A 20 -1.13 -26.03 -19.59
C GLU A 20 -1.84 -26.30 -20.92
N LEU A 21 -1.26 -27.19 -21.74
CA LEU A 21 -1.81 -27.51 -23.06
C LEU A 21 -3.11 -28.31 -22.97
N GLU A 22 -3.18 -29.33 -22.13
CA GLU A 22 -4.39 -30.15 -21.99
C GLU A 22 -5.50 -29.36 -21.28
N SER A 23 -5.16 -28.60 -20.24
CA SER A 23 -6.13 -27.79 -19.51
C SER A 23 -6.56 -26.51 -20.25
N GLN A 24 -5.88 -26.16 -21.35
CA GLN A 24 -6.11 -24.93 -22.11
C GLN A 24 -6.03 -23.68 -21.20
N THR A 25 -5.02 -23.66 -20.32
CA THR A 25 -4.81 -22.60 -19.35
C THR A 25 -3.61 -21.74 -19.73
N ILE A 26 -3.62 -20.48 -19.30
CA ILE A 26 -2.50 -19.56 -19.45
C ILE A 26 -2.08 -19.16 -18.05
N PHE A 27 -0.81 -19.40 -17.71
CA PHE A 27 -0.23 -18.94 -16.46
C PHE A 27 -0.03 -17.42 -16.45
N PHE A 28 -0.48 -16.76 -15.39
CA PHE A 28 -0.26 -15.34 -15.14
C PHE A 28 0.75 -15.19 -14.00
N ALA A 29 1.93 -14.66 -14.33
CA ALA A 29 3.03 -14.42 -13.41
C ALA A 29 2.72 -13.27 -12.45
N SER A 30 3.15 -13.39 -11.19
CA SER A 30 3.10 -12.28 -10.24
C SER A 30 4.29 -11.34 -10.46
N PRO A 31 4.21 -10.07 -10.02
CA PRO A 31 5.23 -9.06 -10.30
C PRO A 31 6.62 -9.45 -9.76
N GLU A 32 6.67 -10.18 -8.63
CA GLU A 32 7.90 -10.64 -7.99
C GLU A 32 8.67 -11.68 -8.82
N THR A 33 8.03 -12.26 -9.83
CA THR A 33 8.62 -13.28 -10.73
C THR A 33 9.04 -12.71 -12.09
N LEU A 34 8.89 -11.41 -12.30
CA LEU A 34 9.24 -10.74 -13.56
C LEU A 34 10.73 -10.40 -13.60
N ASN A 35 11.29 -10.36 -14.81
CA ASN A 35 12.73 -10.17 -15.01
C ASN A 35 13.20 -8.73 -14.76
N ASP A 36 12.34 -7.73 -14.92
CA ASP A 36 12.66 -6.32 -14.65
C ASP A 36 12.10 -5.95 -13.27
N PRO A 37 12.95 -5.65 -12.26
CA PRO A 37 12.50 -5.28 -10.92
C PRO A 37 11.76 -3.94 -10.89
N MET A 38 11.87 -3.12 -11.95
CA MET A 38 11.13 -1.87 -12.09
C MET A 38 9.72 -2.09 -12.69
N GLU A 39 9.40 -3.28 -13.19
CA GLU A 39 8.08 -3.56 -13.76
C GLU A 39 7.00 -3.54 -12.67
N GLY A 40 6.06 -2.60 -12.79
CA GLY A 40 5.06 -2.34 -11.75
C GLY A 40 5.57 -1.50 -10.57
N PHE A 41 6.79 -0.93 -10.65
CA PHE A 41 7.26 0.07 -9.70
C PHE A 41 6.36 1.31 -9.74
N ARG A 42 6.11 1.87 -8.56
CA ARG A 42 5.19 2.98 -8.33
C ARG A 42 5.85 4.01 -7.44
N ASP A 43 6.11 5.19 -7.97
CA ASP A 43 6.57 6.33 -7.17
C ASP A 43 5.37 7.00 -6.49
N ILE A 44 5.06 6.55 -5.27
CA ILE A 44 3.94 7.08 -4.48
C ILE A 44 4.42 8.27 -3.65
N PHE A 45 3.61 9.34 -3.67
CA PHE A 45 3.77 10.50 -2.81
C PHE A 45 2.47 10.87 -2.11
N TRP A 46 2.57 11.68 -1.06
CA TRP A 46 1.47 12.19 -0.27
C TRP A 46 1.39 13.71 -0.39
N GLN A 47 0.27 14.21 -0.89
CA GLN A 47 -0.02 15.64 -0.93
C GLN A 47 -1.51 15.89 -0.65
N GLY A 48 -1.81 16.44 0.52
CA GLY A 48 -3.20 16.57 0.98
C GLY A 48 -3.44 17.85 1.76
N ASP A 49 -4.71 18.16 1.95
CA ASP A 49 -5.11 19.21 2.89
C ASP A 49 -5.11 18.71 4.34
N SER A 50 -5.46 19.57 5.27
CA SER A 50 -5.51 19.24 6.70
C SER A 50 -6.47 18.09 7.01
N ILE A 51 -7.53 17.90 6.22
CA ILE A 51 -8.48 16.80 6.38
C ILE A 51 -7.80 15.48 6.00
N ALA A 52 -7.16 15.42 4.84
CA ALA A 52 -6.44 14.23 4.37
C ALA A 52 -5.34 13.80 5.36
N TRP A 53 -4.53 14.75 5.83
CA TRP A 53 -3.47 14.48 6.81
C TRP A 53 -4.02 14.04 8.17
N ARG A 54 -5.05 14.72 8.69
CA ARG A 54 -5.71 14.32 9.94
C ARG A 54 -6.26 12.91 9.84
N ASN A 55 -6.89 12.57 8.71
CA ASN A 55 -7.46 11.26 8.48
C ASN A 55 -6.38 10.18 8.31
N LEU A 56 -5.23 10.50 7.70
CA LEU A 56 -4.07 9.60 7.67
C LEU A 56 -3.57 9.29 9.09
N LEU A 57 -3.39 10.30 9.93
CA LEU A 57 -2.95 10.09 11.32
C LEU A 57 -3.99 9.31 12.15
N ARG A 58 -5.28 9.58 11.93
CA ARG A 58 -6.36 8.83 12.56
C ARG A 58 -6.40 7.38 12.11
N HIS A 59 -6.17 7.11 10.83
CA HIS A 59 -6.09 5.75 10.28
C HIS A 59 -4.83 5.01 10.76
N TYR A 60 -3.72 5.72 10.90
CA TYR A 60 -2.51 5.20 11.53
C TYR A 60 -2.78 4.73 12.96
N LEU A 61 -3.45 5.56 13.78
CA LEU A 61 -3.89 5.18 15.12
C LEU A 61 -4.82 3.98 15.12
N LEU A 62 -5.75 3.90 14.18
CA LEU A 62 -6.68 2.77 14.05
C LEU A 62 -5.91 1.46 13.87
N CYS A 63 -4.95 1.46 12.95
CA CYS A 63 -4.13 0.30 12.67
C CYS A 63 -3.22 -0.05 13.87
N LEU A 64 -2.61 0.95 14.49
CA LEU A 64 -1.71 0.76 15.63
C LEU A 64 -2.46 0.20 16.84
N GLU A 65 -3.62 0.77 17.17
CA GLU A 65 -4.47 0.33 18.27
C GLU A 65 -4.99 -1.09 18.05
N SER A 66 -5.34 -1.44 16.81
CA SER A 66 -5.77 -2.81 16.48
C SER A 66 -4.63 -3.83 16.70
N VAL A 67 -3.41 -3.50 16.31
CA VAL A 67 -2.23 -4.36 16.53
C VAL A 67 -1.85 -4.40 18.01
N CYS A 68 -1.99 -3.31 18.76
CA CYS A 68 -1.82 -3.31 20.22
C CYS A 68 -2.84 -4.21 20.91
N THR A 69 -4.11 -4.18 20.48
CA THR A 69 -5.15 -5.10 20.96
C THR A 69 -4.77 -6.55 20.66
N MET A 70 -4.24 -6.84 19.47
CA MET A 70 -3.74 -8.17 19.11
C MET A 70 -2.63 -8.63 20.06
N LEU A 71 -1.65 -7.77 20.37
CA LEU A 71 -0.62 -8.07 21.38
C LEU A 71 -1.22 -8.36 22.76
N LEU A 72 -2.23 -7.62 23.21
CA LEU A 72 -2.86 -7.86 24.52
C LEU A 72 -3.54 -9.24 24.59
N ILE A 73 -4.14 -9.69 23.49
CA ILE A 73 -4.88 -10.95 23.42
C ILE A 73 -3.94 -12.12 23.17
N ALA A 74 -3.09 -12.02 22.15
CA ALA A 74 -2.24 -13.09 21.64
C ALA A 74 -0.87 -13.15 22.32
N ARG A 75 -0.50 -12.10 23.06
CA ARG A 75 0.80 -11.95 23.73
C ARG A 75 1.93 -12.17 22.72
N GLU A 76 2.91 -12.98 23.08
CA GLU A 76 4.07 -13.33 22.25
C GLU A 76 3.91 -14.74 21.65
N ASP A 77 2.76 -15.39 21.91
CA ASP A 77 2.49 -16.78 21.53
C ASP A 77 2.15 -16.92 20.04
N TYR A 78 1.64 -15.85 19.42
CA TYR A 78 1.33 -15.81 17.98
C TYR A 78 2.01 -14.61 17.33
N PRO A 79 2.86 -14.81 16.30
CA PRO A 79 3.57 -13.72 15.67
C PRO A 79 2.60 -12.75 14.98
N ILE A 80 2.80 -11.46 15.20
CA ILE A 80 2.13 -10.40 14.46
C ILE A 80 2.85 -10.26 13.11
N LEU A 81 2.12 -10.48 12.03
CA LEU A 81 2.61 -10.40 10.66
C LEU A 81 2.12 -9.12 9.97
N PRO A 82 2.80 -8.64 8.92
CA PRO A 82 2.39 -7.44 8.19
C PRO A 82 0.93 -7.43 7.71
N GLU A 83 0.40 -8.59 7.31
CA GLU A 83 -1.00 -8.79 6.89
C GLU A 83 -2.02 -8.60 8.02
N HIS A 84 -1.60 -8.59 9.28
CA HIS A 84 -2.47 -8.31 10.41
C HIS A 84 -2.72 -6.81 10.61
N ILE A 85 -1.95 -5.92 9.96
CA ILE A 85 -2.23 -4.48 9.98
C ILE A 85 -3.49 -4.21 9.14
N PRO A 86 -4.59 -3.73 9.76
CA PRO A 86 -5.89 -3.75 9.12
C PRO A 86 -6.17 -2.48 8.30
N VAL A 87 -5.31 -2.19 7.32
CA VAL A 87 -5.36 -0.94 6.52
C VAL A 87 -6.64 -0.74 5.70
N PHE A 88 -7.43 -1.79 5.47
CA PHE A 88 -8.71 -1.71 4.77
C PHE A 88 -9.88 -1.36 5.71
N LEU A 89 -9.67 -1.34 7.03
CA LEU A 89 -10.73 -0.99 7.97
C LEU A 89 -11.02 0.50 7.94
N GLY A 90 -12.31 0.81 7.91
CA GLY A 90 -12.85 2.12 8.16
C GLY A 90 -13.33 2.32 9.58
N VAL A 91 -13.67 3.57 9.86
CA VAL A 91 -14.21 4.02 11.14
C VAL A 91 -15.59 3.44 11.48
N ASN A 92 -16.22 2.75 10.52
CA ASN A 92 -17.52 2.12 10.68
C ASN A 92 -17.43 0.61 10.86
N ASP A 93 -16.26 0.01 10.69
CA ASP A 93 -16.06 -1.44 10.65
C ASP A 93 -15.74 -2.04 12.04
N PHE A 94 -15.92 -1.26 13.11
CA PHE A 94 -15.71 -1.76 14.47
C PHE A 94 -16.72 -2.86 14.83
N PRO A 95 -16.26 -4.02 15.33
CA PRO A 95 -17.13 -5.16 15.66
C PRO A 95 -18.13 -4.88 16.79
N THR A 96 -17.84 -3.93 17.69
CA THR A 96 -18.75 -3.59 18.80
C THR A 96 -18.83 -2.08 19.05
N PRO A 97 -19.97 -1.58 19.59
CA PRO A 97 -20.09 -0.19 20.01
C PRO A 97 -19.05 0.21 21.06
N LYS A 98 -18.74 -0.68 22.01
CA LYS A 98 -17.74 -0.43 23.06
C LYS A 98 -16.34 -0.25 22.47
N TYR A 99 -15.98 -1.04 21.46
CA TYR A 99 -14.69 -0.87 20.79
C TYR A 99 -14.64 0.43 19.97
N ARG A 100 -15.73 0.79 19.29
CA ARG A 100 -15.85 2.10 18.63
C ARG A 100 -15.65 3.26 19.61
N GLU A 101 -16.23 3.18 20.80
CA GLU A 101 -16.08 4.19 21.85
C GLU A 101 -14.64 4.26 22.37
N LEU A 102 -14.02 3.10 22.63
CA LEU A 102 -12.61 3.01 23.03
C LEU A 102 -11.70 3.74 22.03
N PHE A 103 -11.83 3.41 20.74
CA PHE A 103 -11.04 4.06 19.70
C PHE A 103 -11.37 5.54 19.55
N SER A 104 -12.64 5.94 19.71
CA SER A 104 -13.03 7.35 19.69
C SER A 104 -12.33 8.13 20.81
N ASN A 105 -12.16 7.54 21.99
CA ASN A 105 -11.40 8.12 23.09
C ASN A 105 -9.90 8.21 22.78
N VAL A 106 -9.29 7.15 22.22
CA VAL A 106 -7.89 7.18 21.75
C VAL A 106 -7.69 8.33 20.75
N SER A 107 -8.52 8.39 19.72
CA SER A 107 -8.43 9.40 18.66
C SER A 107 -8.63 10.81 19.23
N ALA A 108 -9.63 11.02 20.08
CA ALA A 108 -9.88 12.31 20.72
C ALA A 108 -8.70 12.75 21.59
N ASN A 109 -8.12 11.85 22.38
CA ASN A 109 -6.98 12.14 23.24
C ASN A 109 -5.72 12.49 22.43
N PHE A 110 -5.45 11.77 21.36
CA PHE A 110 -4.29 12.03 20.49
C PHE A 110 -4.33 13.43 19.86
N PHE A 111 -5.51 13.85 19.39
CA PHE A 111 -5.67 15.17 18.75
C PHE A 111 -5.88 16.33 19.74
N LYS A 112 -5.73 16.11 21.06
CA LYS A 112 -5.64 17.21 22.04
C LYS A 112 -4.29 17.92 22.01
N SER A 113 -3.23 17.25 21.53
CA SER A 113 -1.91 17.85 21.45
C SER A 113 -1.86 18.94 20.39
N ASN A 114 -1.44 20.15 20.81
CA ASN A 114 -1.19 21.24 19.88
C ASN A 114 -0.08 20.90 18.87
N LYS A 115 0.93 20.12 19.28
CA LYS A 115 2.04 19.70 18.39
C LYS A 115 1.55 18.85 17.23
N ILE A 116 0.61 17.94 17.48
CA ILE A 116 -0.02 17.13 16.43
C ILE A 116 -0.85 18.00 15.48
N LEU A 117 -1.61 18.96 16.01
CA LEU A 117 -2.40 19.88 15.18
C LEU A 117 -1.48 20.77 14.32
N THR A 118 -0.38 21.27 14.89
CA THR A 118 0.65 22.02 14.15
C THR A 118 1.31 21.16 13.09
N LEU A 119 1.62 19.89 13.36
CA LEU A 119 2.15 18.98 12.35
C LEU A 119 1.18 18.84 11.16
N ILE A 120 -0.11 18.60 11.41
CA ILE A 120 -1.12 18.50 10.34
C ILE A 120 -1.15 19.78 9.50
N GLU A 121 -1.11 20.94 10.14
CA GLU A 121 -1.10 22.23 9.45
C GLU A 121 0.16 22.37 8.57
N THR A 122 1.34 22.07 9.13
CA THR A 122 2.62 22.09 8.40
C THR A 122 2.60 21.16 7.20
N LEU A 123 2.17 19.91 7.36
CA LEU A 123 2.06 18.94 6.28
C LEU A 123 1.08 19.40 5.18
N SER A 124 -0.02 20.05 5.57
CA SER A 124 -1.00 20.58 4.62
C SER A 124 -0.51 21.79 3.82
N LYS A 125 0.52 22.48 4.31
CA LYS A 125 1.16 23.63 3.65
C LYS A 125 2.38 23.26 2.82
N ARG A 126 2.80 21.98 2.82
CA ARG A 126 3.95 21.52 2.04
C ARG A 126 3.73 21.82 0.56
N THR A 127 4.67 22.54 -0.02
CA THR A 127 4.69 22.89 -1.45
C THR A 127 5.28 21.78 -2.31
N THR A 128 6.15 20.95 -1.74
CA THR A 128 6.71 19.77 -2.41
C THR A 128 6.01 18.48 -1.94
N PRO A 129 5.86 17.48 -2.82
CA PRO A 129 5.33 16.17 -2.45
C PRO A 129 6.10 15.50 -1.31
N ILE A 130 5.39 14.91 -0.35
CA ILE A 130 6.00 14.09 0.70
C ILE A 130 6.22 12.68 0.16
N ARG A 131 7.44 12.15 0.28
CA ARG A 131 7.79 10.78 -0.14
C ARG A 131 7.83 9.84 1.06
N ARG A 132 7.99 8.54 0.78
CA ARG A 132 7.99 7.47 1.78
C ARG A 132 8.92 7.71 2.97
N ASP A 133 10.19 8.04 2.72
CA ASP A 133 11.18 8.25 3.79
C ASP A 133 10.78 9.44 4.69
N GLU A 134 10.24 10.51 4.10
CA GLU A 134 9.74 11.67 4.85
C GLU A 134 8.47 11.33 5.65
N LEU A 135 7.55 10.56 5.08
CA LEU A 135 6.38 10.08 5.80
C LEU A 135 6.77 9.19 6.99
N SER A 136 7.72 8.26 6.79
CA SER A 136 8.25 7.41 7.85
C SER A 136 8.88 8.25 8.96
N PHE A 137 9.65 9.29 8.61
CA PHE A 137 10.19 10.23 9.59
C PHE A 137 9.11 10.87 10.48
N TYR A 138 8.05 11.45 9.89
CA TYR A 138 6.99 12.08 10.68
C TYR A 138 6.21 11.07 11.52
N LEU A 139 5.92 9.88 10.99
CA LEU A 139 5.23 8.83 11.73
C LEU A 139 6.08 8.32 12.90
N ASN A 140 7.40 8.18 12.73
CA ASN A 140 8.32 7.80 13.80
C ASN A 140 8.37 8.85 14.92
N ILE A 141 8.32 10.15 14.60
CA ILE A 141 8.27 11.22 15.63
C ILE A 141 7.02 11.11 16.49
N ILE A 142 5.86 10.84 15.88
CA ILE A 142 4.60 10.77 16.64
C ILE A 142 4.33 9.39 17.25
N HIS A 143 5.09 8.36 16.85
CA HIS A 143 4.80 6.97 17.22
C HIS A 143 4.85 6.72 18.74
N PRO A 144 5.86 7.18 19.50
CA PRO A 144 5.86 7.05 20.97
C PRO A 144 4.66 7.72 21.62
N TYR A 145 4.29 8.92 21.14
CA TYR A 145 3.11 9.64 21.61
C TYR A 145 1.80 8.90 21.30
N ALA A 146 1.71 8.28 20.11
CA ALA A 146 0.57 7.46 19.72
C ALA A 146 0.41 6.22 20.63
N LEU A 147 1.50 5.49 20.88
CA LEU A 147 1.52 4.34 21.78
C LEU A 147 1.11 4.71 23.20
N GLU A 148 1.67 5.80 23.74
CA GLU A 148 1.33 6.22 25.09
C GLU A 148 -0.13 6.69 25.19
N THR A 149 -0.67 7.33 24.14
CA THR A 149 -2.10 7.70 24.08
C THR A 149 -3.00 6.45 24.10
N ILE A 150 -2.62 5.39 23.40
CA ILE A 150 -3.33 4.11 23.41
C ILE A 150 -3.24 3.48 24.82
N ASN A 151 -2.04 3.37 25.39
CA ASN A 151 -1.81 2.80 26.71
C ASN A 151 -2.57 3.53 27.82
N SER A 152 -2.52 4.87 27.84
CA SER A 152 -3.26 5.70 28.78
C SER A 152 -4.78 5.47 28.68
N THR A 153 -5.30 5.31 27.46
CA THR A 153 -6.71 4.98 27.24
C THR A 153 -7.04 3.56 27.74
N TYR A 154 -6.16 2.59 27.51
CA TYR A 154 -6.33 1.22 28.01
C TYR A 154 -6.31 1.14 29.54
N GLN A 155 -5.41 1.88 30.20
CA GLN A 155 -5.36 2.00 31.66
C GLN A 155 -6.65 2.60 32.22
N GLY A 156 -7.13 3.71 31.63
CA GLY A 156 -8.37 4.35 32.04
C GLY A 156 -9.62 3.47 31.89
N ASN A 157 -9.56 2.47 31.00
CA ASN A 157 -10.63 1.49 30.79
C ASN A 157 -10.38 0.14 31.50
N GLY A 158 -9.31 0.02 32.30
CA GLY A 158 -8.97 -1.20 33.04
C GLY A 158 -8.56 -2.38 32.16
N LEU A 159 -8.10 -2.13 30.93
CA LEU A 159 -7.63 -3.17 30.00
C LEU A 159 -6.20 -3.62 30.30
N ILE A 160 -5.39 -2.72 30.86
CA ILE A 160 -4.03 -3.00 31.33
C ILE A 160 -3.83 -2.39 32.73
N PRO A 161 -2.87 -2.90 33.52
CA PRO A 161 -2.55 -2.33 34.83
C PRO A 161 -2.14 -0.84 34.72
N MET A 162 -2.50 -0.05 35.74
CA MET A 162 -1.91 1.28 35.88
C MET A 162 -0.42 1.14 36.20
N ASN A 163 0.42 1.64 35.30
CA ASN A 163 1.86 1.72 35.54
C ASN A 163 2.16 2.98 36.36
N GLY A 164 2.99 2.89 37.39
CA GLY A 164 3.39 4.03 38.21
C GLY A 164 4.22 5.10 37.48
N HIS A 165 4.62 4.84 36.22
CA HIS A 165 5.30 5.80 35.35
C HIS A 165 4.26 6.49 34.45
N HIS A 166 3.57 7.49 34.99
CA HIS A 166 2.83 8.43 34.15
C HIS A 166 3.82 9.43 33.56
N ILE A 167 3.86 9.52 32.23
CA ILE A 167 4.55 10.62 31.56
C ILE A 167 3.67 11.85 31.79
N TYR A 168 4.00 12.65 32.81
CA TYR A 168 3.23 13.83 33.23
C TYR A 168 3.02 14.86 32.10
N ASN A 169 3.84 14.80 31.05
CA ASN A 169 3.71 15.67 29.89
C ASN A 169 3.89 14.88 28.58
N LEU A 170 2.80 14.27 28.09
CA LEU A 170 2.79 13.51 26.84
C LEU A 170 3.28 14.33 25.64
N ASP A 171 3.04 15.65 25.63
CA ASP A 171 3.50 16.51 24.54
C ASP A 171 5.02 16.56 24.43
N GLN A 172 5.79 16.21 25.48
CA GLN A 172 7.25 16.10 25.37
C GLN A 172 7.72 14.95 24.48
N LEU A 173 6.88 13.94 24.24
CA LEU A 173 7.20 12.82 23.35
C LEU A 173 7.18 13.20 21.87
N VAL A 174 6.58 14.34 21.52
CA VAL A 174 6.55 14.85 20.15
C VAL A 174 7.62 15.91 19.99
N GLU A 175 8.65 15.63 19.21
CA GLU A 175 9.71 16.59 18.87
C GLU A 175 9.24 17.54 17.75
N ASN A 176 8.77 18.73 18.13
CA ASN A 176 8.29 19.72 17.13
C ASN A 176 9.41 20.61 16.57
N GLU A 177 10.53 20.74 17.27
CA GLU A 177 11.62 21.65 16.85
C GLU A 177 12.21 21.24 15.50
N VAL A 178 12.36 19.94 15.25
CA VAL A 178 12.87 19.44 13.97
C VAL A 178 11.88 19.72 12.83
N ILE A 179 10.58 19.50 13.07
CA ILE A 179 9.51 19.78 12.09
C ILE A 179 9.46 21.27 11.74
N GLU A 180 9.49 22.14 12.76
CA GLU A 180 9.48 23.59 12.56
C GLU A 180 10.74 24.08 11.83
N ASN A 181 11.91 23.51 12.12
CA ASN A 181 13.15 23.88 11.45
C ASN A 181 13.14 23.47 9.97
N ILE A 182 12.64 22.26 9.66
CA ILE A 182 12.45 21.82 8.28
C ILE A 182 11.51 22.79 7.54
N GLN A 183 10.38 23.15 8.15
CA GLN A 183 9.44 24.10 7.54
C GLN A 183 10.06 25.48 7.31
N LYS A 184 10.82 26.01 8.27
CA LYS A 184 11.52 27.30 8.12
C LYS A 184 12.52 27.28 6.97
N CYS A 185 13.27 26.19 6.80
CA CYS A 185 14.20 26.03 5.68
C CYS A 185 13.45 25.94 4.33
N LEU A 186 12.31 25.27 4.29
CA LEU A 186 11.44 25.22 3.11
C LEU A 186 10.92 26.61 2.74
N ASP A 187 10.40 27.36 3.72
CA ASP A 187 9.83 28.70 3.51
C ASP A 187 10.88 29.71 3.01
N ARG A 188 12.14 29.52 3.41
CA ARG A 188 13.29 30.32 2.93
C ARG A 188 13.79 29.90 1.54
N GLY A 189 13.36 28.74 1.05
CA GLY A 189 13.86 28.15 -0.20
C GLY A 189 15.25 27.51 -0.05
N ASP A 190 15.67 27.18 1.17
CA ASP A 190 16.99 26.58 1.45
C ASP A 190 17.07 25.12 0.96
N TYR A 191 15.92 24.43 0.89
CA TYR A 191 15.82 23.05 0.43
C TYR A 191 15.00 22.93 -0.86
N ASN A 192 15.58 22.22 -1.83
CA ASN A 192 14.84 21.69 -2.98
C ASN A 192 14.43 20.22 -2.73
N GLU A 193 13.66 19.63 -3.66
CA GLU A 193 13.16 18.26 -3.51
C GLU A 193 14.29 17.21 -3.36
N ASP A 194 15.38 17.34 -4.12
CA ASP A 194 16.52 16.41 -4.06
C ASP A 194 17.23 16.45 -2.70
N MET A 195 17.39 17.65 -2.13
CA MET A 195 17.98 17.83 -0.80
C MET A 195 17.08 17.23 0.29
N LEU A 196 15.76 17.41 0.20
CA LEU A 196 14.81 16.78 1.12
C LEU A 196 14.87 15.26 1.01
N ARG A 197 14.87 14.72 -0.21
CA ARG A 197 15.01 13.27 -0.45
C ARG A 197 16.29 12.74 0.20
N ALA A 198 17.43 13.41 -0.01
CA ALA A 198 18.69 13.01 0.61
C ALA A 198 18.66 13.10 2.15
N LEU A 199 18.06 14.16 2.71
CA LEU A 199 17.92 14.35 4.15
C LEU A 199 17.09 13.24 4.80
N PHE A 200 15.88 12.99 4.29
CA PHE A 200 14.99 11.97 4.86
C PHE A 200 15.50 10.55 4.62
N LYS A 201 16.19 10.31 3.51
CA LYS A 201 16.90 9.06 3.29
C LYS A 201 18.01 8.85 4.33
N SER A 202 18.76 9.90 4.69
CA SER A 202 19.75 9.84 5.77
C SER A 202 19.12 9.54 7.13
N PHE A 203 17.95 10.12 7.43
CA PHE A 203 17.20 9.79 8.65
C PHE A 203 16.74 8.32 8.65
N SER A 204 16.19 7.85 7.54
CA SER A 204 15.78 6.46 7.36
C SER A 204 16.94 5.48 7.61
N PHE A 205 18.08 5.71 6.96
CA PHE A 205 19.30 4.92 7.19
C PHE A 205 19.76 4.97 8.65
N THR A 206 19.70 6.12 9.31
CA THR A 206 20.09 6.25 10.73
C THR A 206 19.16 5.42 11.63
N ASN A 207 17.85 5.45 11.38
CA ASN A 207 16.88 4.64 12.11
C ASN A 207 17.11 3.13 11.89
N GLU A 208 17.36 2.70 10.65
CA GLU A 208 17.71 1.30 10.34
C GLU A 208 18.98 0.86 11.11
N GLN A 209 20.02 1.69 11.13
CA GLN A 209 21.24 1.39 11.89
C GLN A 209 20.98 1.32 13.40
N MET A 210 20.17 2.22 13.95
CA MET A 210 19.79 2.19 15.37
C MET A 210 19.00 0.92 15.71
N SER A 211 18.10 0.49 14.84
CA SER A 211 17.37 -0.78 14.97
C SER A 211 18.31 -1.98 14.98
N LEU A 212 19.26 -2.04 14.04
CA LEU A 212 20.29 -3.10 13.99
C LEU A 212 21.18 -3.12 15.24
N ILE A 213 21.60 -1.96 15.73
CA ILE A 213 22.40 -1.83 16.96
C ILE A 213 21.60 -2.34 18.16
N TYR A 214 20.31 -1.99 18.24
CA TYR A 214 19.43 -2.49 19.30
C TYR A 214 19.30 -4.01 19.26
N GLU A 215 19.12 -4.60 18.07
CA GLU A 215 19.05 -6.05 17.89
C GLU A 215 20.36 -6.75 18.25
N TYR A 216 21.51 -6.18 17.87
CA TYR A 216 22.83 -6.74 18.20
C TYR A 216 23.12 -6.70 19.71
N ASN A 217 22.75 -5.61 20.38
CA ASN A 217 23.01 -5.42 21.82
C ASN A 217 22.01 -6.14 22.72
N LYS A 218 20.97 -6.75 22.17
CA LYS A 218 19.95 -7.46 22.95
C LYS A 218 20.53 -8.80 23.42
N ASP A 219 20.67 -8.95 24.74
CA ASP A 219 20.96 -10.25 25.36
C ASP A 219 19.81 -11.20 25.02
N THR A 220 20.09 -12.24 24.25
CA THR A 220 19.11 -12.99 23.45
C THR A 220 17.97 -13.57 24.31
N ASN A 221 16.83 -12.89 24.32
CA ASN A 221 15.55 -13.50 24.62
C ASN A 221 14.61 -13.21 23.45
N ILE A 222 14.40 -14.22 22.61
CA ILE A 222 13.52 -14.27 21.43
C ILE A 222 12.02 -14.07 21.79
N LYS A 223 11.73 -13.69 23.04
CA LYS A 223 10.39 -13.75 23.66
C LYS A 223 9.55 -12.48 23.51
N ASP A 224 10.04 -11.41 22.87
CA ASP A 224 9.35 -10.12 22.74
C ASP A 224 9.25 -9.64 21.27
N ASN A 225 9.01 -10.56 20.33
CA ASN A 225 8.98 -10.25 18.89
C ASN A 225 7.81 -9.32 18.53
N ASN A 226 6.65 -9.50 19.14
CA ASN A 226 5.47 -8.69 18.85
C ASN A 226 5.59 -7.29 19.43
N LYS A 227 6.10 -7.15 20.66
CA LYS A 227 6.43 -5.83 21.22
C LYS A 227 7.46 -5.11 20.36
N ARG A 228 8.50 -5.80 19.92
CA ARG A 228 9.52 -5.23 19.03
C ARG A 228 8.90 -4.75 17.72
N PHE A 229 8.06 -5.59 17.10
CA PHE A 229 7.34 -5.22 15.89
C PHE A 229 6.56 -3.93 16.07
N ILE A 230 5.78 -3.82 17.15
CA ILE A 230 4.98 -2.63 17.45
C ILE A 230 5.87 -1.40 17.66
N LEU A 231 6.98 -1.53 18.38
CA LEU A 231 7.85 -0.40 18.76
C LEU A 231 8.76 0.10 17.63
N SER A 232 9.18 -0.78 16.71
CA SER A 232 10.26 -0.49 15.77
C SER A 232 9.89 -0.75 14.32
N ASP A 233 9.16 -1.83 14.02
CA ASP A 233 8.89 -2.23 12.63
C ASP A 233 7.53 -1.72 12.13
N PHE A 234 6.63 -1.31 13.03
CA PHE A 234 5.24 -0.98 12.71
C PHE A 234 5.12 0.19 11.73
N VAL A 235 5.94 1.24 11.87
CA VAL A 235 5.83 2.46 11.05
C VAL A 235 6.07 2.12 9.57
N ASP A 236 7.20 1.49 9.26
CA ASP A 236 7.54 1.15 7.88
C ASP A 236 6.62 0.07 7.33
N THR A 237 6.25 -0.91 8.16
CA THR A 237 5.29 -1.95 7.77
C THR A 237 3.92 -1.34 7.46
N TYR A 238 3.45 -0.38 8.27
CA TYR A 238 2.21 0.34 8.03
C TYR A 238 2.25 1.07 6.69
N ILE A 239 3.34 1.78 6.35
CA ILE A 239 3.45 2.50 5.07
C ILE A 239 3.38 1.52 3.90
N VAL A 240 4.09 0.38 3.96
CA VAL A 240 4.00 -0.68 2.93
C VAL A 240 2.57 -1.20 2.78
N GLN A 241 1.88 -1.46 3.88
CA GLN A 241 0.49 -1.91 3.84
C GLN A 241 -0.44 -0.81 3.31
N LEU A 242 -0.16 0.45 3.64
CA LEU A 242 -0.94 1.61 3.22
C LEU A 242 -0.94 1.76 1.69
N GLU A 243 0.20 1.54 1.04
CA GLU A 243 0.31 1.56 -0.44
C GLU A 243 -0.63 0.56 -1.12
N LYS A 244 -1.00 -0.54 -0.43
CA LYS A 244 -1.95 -1.53 -0.94
C LYS A 244 -3.36 -0.96 -1.13
N LEU A 245 -3.69 0.19 -0.55
CA LEU A 245 -5.00 0.85 -0.73
C LEU A 245 -5.16 1.51 -2.09
N VAL A 246 -4.04 1.78 -2.77
CA VAL A 246 -4.04 2.47 -4.06
C VAL A 246 -4.57 1.52 -5.14
N TYR A 247 -3.84 0.46 -5.45
CA TYR A 247 -4.11 -0.43 -6.59
C TYR A 247 -4.15 -1.90 -6.20
N PRO A 248 -4.98 -2.73 -6.85
CA PRO A 248 -5.02 -4.16 -6.59
C PRO A 248 -3.69 -4.85 -6.96
N PRO A 249 -3.42 -6.04 -6.39
CA PRO A 249 -2.39 -6.91 -6.93
C PRO A 249 -2.71 -7.23 -8.40
N TRP A 250 -1.67 -7.42 -9.19
CA TRP A 250 -1.78 -7.68 -10.61
C TRP A 250 -0.94 -8.88 -10.98
N TYR A 251 -1.34 -9.54 -12.07
CA TYR A 251 -0.64 -10.69 -12.62
C TYR A 251 -0.67 -10.54 -14.14
N THR A 252 0.34 -11.04 -14.83
CA THR A 252 0.47 -10.84 -16.27
C THR A 252 0.92 -12.09 -17.01
N ALA A 253 0.49 -12.20 -18.26
CA ALA A 253 1.03 -13.14 -19.22
C ALA A 253 1.57 -12.34 -20.40
N CYS A 254 2.88 -12.42 -20.62
CA CYS A 254 3.54 -11.71 -21.71
C CYS A 254 3.50 -12.53 -23.00
N PHE A 255 3.23 -11.84 -24.10
CA PHE A 255 3.23 -12.41 -25.45
C PHE A 255 4.17 -11.61 -26.34
N MET A 256 4.80 -12.31 -27.28
CA MET A 256 5.65 -11.74 -28.29
C MET A 256 4.84 -11.42 -29.54
N SER A 257 5.23 -10.37 -30.26
CA SER A 257 4.68 -10.03 -31.58
C SER A 257 5.26 -10.87 -32.71
N GLU A 258 6.39 -11.55 -32.46
CA GLU A 258 7.07 -12.43 -33.41
C GLU A 258 7.74 -13.61 -32.70
N CYS A 259 8.04 -14.68 -33.43
CA CYS A 259 8.65 -15.90 -32.89
C CYS A 259 9.92 -16.34 -33.61
N THR A 260 10.49 -15.55 -34.51
CA THR A 260 11.63 -15.94 -35.35
C THR A 260 12.99 -15.55 -34.76
N ASN A 261 13.02 -14.68 -33.74
CA ASN A 261 14.26 -14.17 -33.16
C ASN A 261 14.94 -15.23 -32.28
N SER A 262 16.17 -15.62 -32.66
CA SER A 262 16.95 -16.65 -31.95
C SER A 262 17.21 -16.32 -30.47
N SER A 263 17.43 -15.05 -30.13
CA SER A 263 17.71 -14.64 -28.74
C SER A 263 16.48 -14.87 -27.84
N VAL A 264 15.27 -14.73 -28.39
CA VAL A 264 14.01 -14.99 -27.68
C VAL A 264 13.87 -16.49 -27.38
N TRP A 265 14.25 -17.35 -28.32
CA TRP A 265 14.27 -18.80 -28.10
C TRP A 265 15.31 -19.23 -27.06
N GLY A 266 16.45 -18.53 -26.99
CA GLY A 266 17.43 -18.74 -25.92
C GLY A 266 16.85 -18.40 -24.54
N ASN A 267 16.32 -17.19 -24.38
CA ASN A 267 15.87 -16.69 -23.07
C ASN A 267 14.51 -17.26 -22.61
N TYR A 268 13.53 -17.31 -23.50
CA TYR A 268 12.14 -17.66 -23.18
C TYR A 268 11.71 -19.02 -23.74
N GLY A 269 12.40 -19.51 -24.77
CA GLY A 269 12.16 -20.82 -25.39
C GLY A 269 12.92 -21.97 -24.75
N ASP A 270 13.25 -21.87 -23.45
CA ASP A 270 13.95 -22.90 -22.68
C ASP A 270 15.23 -23.38 -23.38
N ASN A 271 16.14 -22.44 -23.70
CA ASN A 271 17.36 -22.68 -24.45
C ASN A 271 17.14 -23.45 -25.77
N HIS A 272 16.15 -23.02 -26.55
CA HIS A 272 15.72 -23.66 -27.81
C HIS A 272 15.10 -25.06 -27.69
N THR A 273 14.78 -25.53 -26.49
CA THR A 273 14.15 -26.85 -26.29
C THR A 273 12.64 -26.78 -26.00
N GLY A 274 12.13 -25.56 -25.79
CA GLY A 274 10.72 -25.30 -25.55
C GLY A 274 9.87 -25.28 -26.82
N VAL A 275 8.64 -24.81 -26.66
CA VAL A 275 7.64 -24.71 -27.73
C VAL A 275 7.09 -23.29 -27.77
N CYS A 276 6.80 -22.81 -28.99
CA CYS A 276 6.07 -21.58 -29.22
C CYS A 276 4.61 -21.90 -29.51
N LEU A 277 3.70 -21.43 -28.67
CA LEU A 277 2.27 -21.47 -28.93
C LEU A 277 1.85 -20.22 -29.72
N ILE A 278 0.91 -20.40 -30.65
CA ILE A 278 0.39 -19.33 -31.52
C ILE A 278 -1.08 -19.11 -31.21
N PHE A 279 -1.44 -17.89 -30.85
CA PHE A 279 -2.80 -17.50 -30.52
C PHE A 279 -3.35 -16.54 -31.57
N ASN A 280 -4.58 -16.79 -32.02
CA ASN A 280 -5.31 -15.83 -32.83
C ASN A 280 -6.07 -14.88 -31.90
N THR A 281 -5.91 -13.58 -32.12
CA THR A 281 -6.63 -12.56 -31.34
C THR A 281 -7.80 -11.96 -32.11
N GLU A 282 -8.78 -11.47 -31.37
CA GLU A 282 -9.82 -10.58 -31.91
C GLU A 282 -9.34 -9.12 -31.84
N LEU A 283 -10.05 -8.20 -32.48
CA LEU A 283 -9.77 -6.76 -32.41
C LEU A 283 -10.98 -6.02 -31.85
N ILE A 284 -10.76 -5.19 -30.83
CA ILE A 284 -11.74 -4.26 -30.29
C ILE A 284 -11.11 -2.87 -30.30
N GLU A 285 -11.74 -1.92 -30.98
CA GLU A 285 -11.23 -0.54 -31.12
C GLU A 285 -9.77 -0.49 -31.58
N LYS A 286 -9.35 -1.46 -32.41
CA LYS A 286 -7.98 -1.71 -32.92
C LYS A 286 -6.99 -2.32 -31.94
N ASN A 287 -7.39 -2.62 -30.70
CA ASN A 287 -6.54 -3.33 -29.74
C ASN A 287 -6.79 -4.85 -29.82
N PRO A 288 -5.74 -5.68 -29.81
CA PRO A 288 -5.89 -7.13 -29.78
C PRO A 288 -6.49 -7.59 -28.45
N THR A 289 -7.35 -8.60 -28.51
CA THR A 289 -7.99 -9.20 -27.34
C THR A 289 -7.98 -10.72 -27.37
N ILE A 290 -8.04 -11.32 -26.18
CA ILE A 290 -8.27 -12.75 -25.98
C ILE A 290 -9.40 -12.98 -24.99
N ASN A 291 -10.24 -13.98 -25.26
CA ASN A 291 -11.30 -14.40 -24.35
C ASN A 291 -10.78 -15.48 -23.41
N LEU A 292 -10.76 -15.21 -22.11
CA LEU A 292 -10.38 -16.19 -21.09
C LEU A 292 -11.54 -16.48 -20.16
N LYS A 293 -11.70 -17.75 -19.78
CA LYS A 293 -12.70 -18.14 -18.79
C LYS A 293 -12.17 -17.83 -17.39
N GLY A 294 -12.85 -16.94 -16.67
CA GLY A 294 -12.46 -16.50 -15.34
C GLY A 294 -13.66 -16.26 -14.43
N ILE A 295 -13.39 -15.78 -13.22
CA ILE A 295 -14.44 -15.40 -12.27
C ILE A 295 -15.07 -14.09 -12.76
N THR A 296 -16.38 -14.11 -12.99
CA THR A 296 -17.16 -12.95 -13.47
C THR A 296 -18.03 -12.32 -12.38
N GLY A 297 -18.12 -12.97 -11.22
CA GLY A 297 -18.95 -12.50 -10.13
C GLY A 297 -18.91 -13.45 -8.93
N TYR A 298 -19.50 -13.00 -7.83
CA TYR A 298 -19.74 -13.80 -6.65
C TYR A 298 -21.21 -13.71 -6.27
N SER A 299 -21.79 -14.82 -5.84
CA SER A 299 -23.18 -14.88 -5.36
C SER A 299 -23.23 -15.49 -3.97
N VAL A 300 -24.05 -14.90 -3.09
CA VAL A 300 -24.33 -15.46 -1.77
C VAL A 300 -25.71 -16.10 -1.84
N GLY A 301 -25.78 -17.42 -1.68
CA GLY A 301 -27.05 -18.13 -1.63
C GLY A 301 -27.80 -17.82 -0.34
N LYS A 302 -29.14 -17.85 -0.34
CA LYS A 302 -29.96 -17.60 0.86
C LYS A 302 -29.55 -18.44 2.10
N ASN A 303 -28.96 -19.61 1.89
CA ASN A 303 -28.55 -20.55 2.94
C ASN A 303 -27.03 -20.84 2.93
N ASP A 304 -26.24 -20.12 2.14
CA ASP A 304 -24.80 -20.36 2.03
C ASP A 304 -24.03 -19.13 2.54
N PRO A 305 -23.36 -19.21 3.70
CA PRO A 305 -22.62 -18.07 4.25
C PRO A 305 -21.36 -17.74 3.44
N LYS A 306 -20.92 -18.61 2.51
CA LYS A 306 -19.74 -18.36 1.69
C LYS A 306 -20.14 -17.89 0.28
N PRO A 307 -19.53 -16.79 -0.22
CA PRO A 307 -19.72 -16.37 -1.60
C PRO A 307 -19.25 -17.47 -2.56
N LYS A 308 -20.08 -17.85 -3.52
CA LYS A 308 -19.72 -18.76 -4.60
C LYS A 308 -19.36 -17.98 -5.87
N PRO A 309 -18.18 -18.26 -6.48
CA PRO A 309 -17.80 -17.60 -7.72
C PRO A 309 -18.67 -18.10 -8.89
N SER A 310 -19.07 -17.20 -9.76
CA SER A 310 -19.58 -17.51 -11.09
C SER A 310 -18.45 -17.41 -12.10
N TYR A 311 -18.44 -18.31 -13.09
CA TYR A 311 -17.44 -18.33 -14.15
C TYR A 311 -18.05 -17.94 -15.49
N GLY A 312 -17.31 -17.16 -16.26
CA GLY A 312 -17.69 -16.77 -17.62
C GLY A 312 -16.47 -16.35 -18.42
N PHE A 313 -16.66 -16.16 -19.72
CA PHE A 313 -15.62 -15.61 -20.58
C PHE A 313 -15.54 -14.10 -20.40
N VAL A 314 -14.33 -13.60 -20.20
CA VAL A 314 -14.00 -12.18 -20.10
C VAL A 314 -13.02 -11.84 -21.21
N GLN A 315 -13.24 -10.69 -21.85
CA GLN A 315 -12.33 -10.14 -22.84
C GLN A 315 -11.15 -9.47 -22.13
N HIS A 316 -9.94 -9.94 -22.43
CA HIS A 316 -8.70 -9.35 -21.96
C HIS A 316 -8.02 -8.61 -23.10
N LEU A 317 -7.74 -7.32 -22.89
CA LEU A 317 -6.98 -6.47 -23.80
C LEU A 317 -5.48 -6.77 -23.66
N PHE A 318 -4.78 -6.81 -24.79
CA PHE A 318 -3.32 -6.77 -24.80
C PHE A 318 -2.83 -5.34 -24.73
N TYR A 319 -1.83 -5.12 -23.88
CA TYR A 319 -1.17 -3.83 -23.74
C TYR A 319 0.27 -3.96 -24.22
N GLN A 320 0.69 -3.02 -25.06
CA GLN A 320 2.06 -2.99 -25.56
C GLN A 320 3.01 -2.50 -24.47
N ILE A 321 4.09 -3.24 -24.25
CA ILE A 321 5.18 -2.82 -23.36
C ILE A 321 5.96 -1.66 -23.99
N GLN A 322 6.16 -0.60 -23.22
CA GLN A 322 6.90 0.60 -23.59
C GLN A 322 8.25 0.64 -22.86
N TYR A 323 9.34 0.71 -23.62
CA TYR A 323 10.69 0.85 -23.07
C TYR A 323 11.04 2.33 -22.95
N ILE A 324 10.75 2.93 -21.80
CA ILE A 324 10.95 4.35 -21.53
C ILE A 324 11.70 4.57 -20.21
N ASN A 325 12.36 5.70 -20.07
CA ASN A 325 13.04 6.07 -18.84
C ASN A 325 12.06 6.76 -17.89
N GLY A 326 11.95 6.24 -16.67
CA GLY A 326 11.17 6.83 -15.60
C GLY A 326 9.76 6.26 -15.48
N HIS A 327 9.28 6.19 -14.24
CA HIS A 327 7.92 5.81 -13.90
C HIS A 327 7.12 7.07 -13.58
N GLY A 328 5.80 7.01 -13.77
CA GLY A 328 4.95 8.11 -13.36
C GLY A 328 4.72 8.12 -11.86
N GLU A 329 4.40 9.30 -11.34
CA GLU A 329 4.12 9.49 -9.93
C GLU A 329 2.65 9.25 -9.60
N ILE A 330 2.37 8.84 -8.37
CA ILE A 330 1.04 8.54 -7.86
C ILE A 330 0.80 9.35 -6.58
N ASP A 331 -0.21 10.20 -6.61
CA ASP A 331 -0.72 10.87 -5.42
C ASP A 331 -1.62 9.93 -4.63
N PHE A 332 -1.13 9.47 -3.47
CA PHE A 332 -1.81 8.54 -2.59
C PHE A 332 -3.24 8.97 -2.26
N PHE A 333 -3.44 10.22 -1.83
CA PHE A 333 -4.74 10.70 -1.36
C PHE A 333 -5.79 10.79 -2.45
N ARG A 334 -5.37 10.79 -3.72
CA ARG A 334 -6.27 10.91 -4.89
C ARG A 334 -6.47 9.60 -5.63
N MET A 335 -5.75 8.53 -5.25
CA MET A 335 -5.73 7.24 -5.96
C MET A 335 -6.16 6.06 -5.08
N LEU A 336 -6.97 6.29 -4.04
CA LEU A 336 -7.51 5.25 -3.14
C LEU A 336 -8.64 4.41 -3.78
N GLY A 337 -8.31 3.56 -4.75
CA GLY A 337 -9.32 2.83 -5.55
C GLY A 337 -9.76 1.48 -5.03
N ARG A 338 -9.14 0.96 -3.97
CA ARG A 338 -9.53 -0.34 -3.39
C ARG A 338 -10.47 -0.24 -2.19
N ILE A 339 -10.85 0.96 -1.81
CA ILE A 339 -11.71 1.20 -0.65
C ILE A 339 -13.13 1.42 -1.15
N PRO A 340 -14.15 0.75 -0.57
CA PRO A 340 -15.56 1.05 -0.88
C PRO A 340 -15.86 2.53 -0.67
N LEU A 341 -16.67 3.14 -1.55
CA LEU A 341 -16.93 4.59 -1.54
C LEU A 341 -17.43 5.11 -0.17
N THR A 342 -18.24 4.32 0.53
CA THR A 342 -18.73 4.65 1.88
C THR A 342 -17.60 4.73 2.91
N THR A 343 -16.71 3.75 2.91
CA THR A 343 -15.52 3.70 3.77
C THR A 343 -14.53 4.79 3.39
N LEU A 344 -14.31 5.01 2.10
CA LEU A 344 -13.44 6.06 1.56
C LEU A 344 -13.89 7.45 2.02
N ASN A 345 -15.19 7.73 1.89
CA ASN A 345 -15.74 9.02 2.31
C ASN A 345 -15.65 9.22 3.83
N SER A 346 -16.04 8.22 4.62
CA SER A 346 -16.07 8.33 6.08
C SER A 346 -14.69 8.28 6.75
N THR A 347 -13.69 7.68 6.10
CA THR A 347 -12.35 7.47 6.68
C THR A 347 -11.32 8.45 6.12
N TRP A 348 -11.39 8.79 4.84
CA TRP A 348 -10.33 9.57 4.16
C TRP A 348 -10.80 10.94 3.68
N HIS A 349 -11.98 11.04 3.04
CA HIS A 349 -12.39 12.29 2.37
C HIS A 349 -13.22 13.25 3.23
N THR A 350 -13.69 12.85 4.40
CA THR A 350 -14.53 13.70 5.24
C THR A 350 -14.03 13.73 6.67
N PHE A 351 -14.05 14.91 7.28
CA PHE A 351 -13.87 15.09 8.71
C PHE A 351 -14.72 16.27 9.19
N ASP A 352 -15.46 16.08 10.29
CA ASP A 352 -16.34 17.10 10.88
C ASP A 352 -17.22 17.83 9.84
N LYS A 353 -17.90 17.05 8.99
CA LYS A 353 -18.76 17.50 7.88
C LYS A 353 -18.05 18.27 6.75
N ASN A 354 -16.76 18.54 6.87
CA ASN A 354 -15.95 19.13 5.81
C ASN A 354 -15.39 18.04 4.90
N ILE A 355 -15.27 18.36 3.61
CA ILE A 355 -14.80 17.45 2.57
C ILE A 355 -13.39 17.87 2.15
N SER A 356 -12.48 16.90 2.06
CA SER A 356 -11.12 17.12 1.60
C SER A 356 -11.08 17.47 0.11
N VAL A 357 -10.20 18.41 -0.26
CA VAL A 357 -9.93 18.76 -1.66
C VAL A 357 -9.40 17.58 -2.48
N CYS A 358 -8.85 16.55 -1.82
CA CYS A 358 -8.38 15.33 -2.47
C CYS A 358 -9.53 14.55 -3.13
N SER A 359 -10.77 14.68 -2.64
CA SER A 359 -11.92 14.00 -3.24
C SER A 359 -12.49 14.72 -4.47
N ASN A 360 -12.05 15.95 -4.78
CA ASN A 360 -12.70 16.82 -5.77
C ASN A 360 -12.89 16.18 -7.15
N LYS A 361 -11.89 15.46 -7.67
CA LYS A 361 -12.00 14.79 -8.98
C LYS A 361 -13.12 13.74 -8.96
N MET A 362 -13.15 12.93 -7.90
CA MET A 362 -14.14 11.88 -7.72
C MET A 362 -15.55 12.44 -7.49
N THR A 363 -15.68 13.55 -6.75
CA THR A 363 -16.96 14.25 -6.54
C THR A 363 -17.49 14.90 -7.82
N LYS A 364 -16.60 15.40 -8.70
CA LYS A 364 -16.99 15.99 -9.99
C LYS A 364 -17.45 14.93 -10.99
N SER A 365 -16.68 13.87 -11.17
CA SER A 365 -17.02 12.75 -12.06
C SER A 365 -16.32 11.48 -11.61
N ILE A 366 -17.10 10.55 -11.05
CA ILE A 366 -16.59 9.24 -10.65
C ILE A 366 -16.08 8.44 -11.84
N ASP A 367 -16.68 8.57 -13.01
CA ASP A 367 -16.31 7.80 -14.19
C ASP A 367 -15.02 8.31 -14.83
N GLU A 368 -14.81 9.63 -14.88
CA GLU A 368 -13.52 10.20 -15.29
C GLU A 368 -12.41 9.83 -14.31
N TRP A 369 -12.70 9.88 -13.01
CA TRP A 369 -11.75 9.46 -11.99
C TRP A 369 -11.37 7.98 -12.14
N ARG A 370 -12.35 7.08 -12.36
CA ARG A 370 -12.12 5.65 -12.61
C ARG A 370 -11.30 5.41 -13.86
N LYS A 371 -11.60 6.11 -14.95
CA LYS A 371 -10.83 6.02 -16.19
C LYS A 371 -9.38 6.41 -15.94
N ASN A 372 -9.14 7.58 -15.36
CA ASN A 372 -7.79 8.04 -15.02
C ASN A 372 -7.06 7.06 -14.07
N TYR A 373 -7.76 6.52 -13.07
CA TYR A 373 -7.21 5.55 -12.14
C TYR A 373 -6.68 4.30 -12.87
N TRP A 374 -7.46 3.73 -13.80
CA TRP A 374 -7.05 2.57 -14.58
C TRP A 374 -6.00 2.90 -15.65
N ASP A 375 -6.08 4.08 -16.29
CA ASP A 375 -5.07 4.53 -17.25
C ASP A 375 -3.68 4.62 -16.59
N ILE A 376 -3.60 5.15 -15.36
CA ILE A 376 -2.38 5.19 -14.56
C ILE A 376 -1.92 3.77 -14.17
N PHE A 377 -2.85 2.92 -13.72
CA PHE A 377 -2.53 1.52 -13.39
C PHE A 377 -1.88 0.78 -14.56
N TYR A 378 -2.48 0.88 -15.76
CA TYR A 378 -1.97 0.22 -16.95
C TYR A 378 -0.65 0.82 -17.42
N ARG A 379 -0.48 2.15 -17.32
CA ARG A 379 0.81 2.80 -17.60
C ARG A 379 1.93 2.17 -16.76
N ASP A 380 1.73 2.02 -15.45
CA ASP A 380 2.83 1.60 -14.55
C ASP A 380 3.23 0.13 -14.72
N ILE A 381 2.30 -0.73 -15.17
CA ILE A 381 2.58 -2.16 -15.43
C ILE A 381 3.00 -2.45 -16.87
N THR A 382 2.99 -1.44 -17.76
CA THR A 382 3.37 -1.59 -19.18
C THR A 382 4.66 -0.86 -19.53
N VAL A 383 5.38 -0.34 -18.54
CA VAL A 383 6.68 0.31 -18.72
C VAL A 383 7.81 -0.60 -18.25
N LYS A 384 8.84 -0.74 -19.09
CA LYS A 384 10.11 -1.38 -18.74
C LYS A 384 11.26 -0.39 -18.87
N SER A 385 12.29 -0.59 -18.06
CA SER A 385 13.53 0.16 -18.18
C SER A 385 14.18 -0.13 -19.54
N LYS A 386 14.86 0.85 -20.12
CA LYS A 386 15.69 0.59 -21.30
C LYS A 386 16.93 -0.20 -20.87
N ASP A 387 17.22 -1.27 -21.62
CA ASP A 387 18.47 -2.04 -21.51
C ASP A 387 19.71 -1.19 -21.81
#